data_AF-A0A5E9AWE2-F1
#
_entry.id   AF-A0A5E9AWE2-F1
#
_cell.length_a   1.000
_cell.length_b   1.000
_cell.length_c   1.000
_cell.angle_alpha   90.00
_cell.angle_beta   90.00
_cell.angle_gamma   90.00
#
_symmetry.space_group_name_H-M   'P 1'
#
loop_
_entity.id
_entity.type
_entity.pdbx_description
1 polymer ?
#
loop_
_entity_poly.entity_id
_entity_poly.type
_entity_poly.pdbx_seq_one_letter_code
_entity_poly.pdbx_strand_id
1 'polypeptide(L)'
;MDRVFVEYYEEELTHIRALAAEFADMHPAVARNLSLDTVPCPDPYVERLLDGVAFLAARTRLKVDAERSRFSRAVLDVLYPDLVTPAPATAMAVLKPGQQVQSMIAGHAVARGTRLVSGLHPGLSTRSTFTTAQEVTLWPIAITSVGYFQDRSALAAAGIAPIGDVRGEAAFRITLARTGKGKLSELSLDRLDLYFAGRAKAPLIFDAIFGACSAVGARAEGKTNPLTALPEPEMIGIHDDEALMPRTRPTFEGYRLLREYFMIPERFHYVRVAGLQPVVRKCYGAIEIIFLFRRPVPELADVTAADFELFATPIINLFERECNVIEIDPRRTRQVLHADRTRARDFEIFRVTRVEDADAEGSEAVIPELFSLGQNRGSGWVYSTERRPRRATEDERRDGLTRTSYTGDDVFIAVSRPAGSPANRPLKRLDVMALCTNRDLAILDDTPTLTLE
;
A
#
# COMPACT_ATOMS: atom_id res chain seq x y z
N MET A 1 19.03 25.68 11.01
CA MET A 1 18.01 26.73 10.81
C MET A 1 17.56 26.60 9.37
N ASP A 2 16.25 26.65 9.10
CA ASP A 2 15.68 26.27 7.79
C ASP A 2 16.08 27.31 6.72
N ARG A 3 16.74 26.89 5.63
CA ARG A 3 17.21 27.77 4.54
C ARG A 3 16.05 28.59 3.96
N VAL A 4 14.87 27.98 3.90
CA VAL A 4 13.63 28.61 3.44
C VAL A 4 13.25 29.79 4.34
N PHE A 5 13.35 29.66 5.66
CA PHE A 5 12.97 30.76 6.56
C PHE A 5 13.90 31.98 6.42
N VAL A 6 15.19 31.74 6.15
CA VAL A 6 16.16 32.82 5.92
C VAL A 6 15.78 33.63 4.68
N GLU A 7 15.37 32.97 3.60
CA GLU A 7 14.92 33.63 2.37
C GLU A 7 13.69 34.53 2.64
N TYR A 8 12.68 34.04 3.36
CA TYR A 8 11.52 34.86 3.76
C TYR A 8 11.94 36.04 4.65
N TYR A 9 12.87 35.83 5.57
CA TYR A 9 13.38 36.90 6.43
C TYR A 9 14.07 38.01 5.62
N GLU A 10 14.95 37.63 4.69
CA GLU A 10 15.68 38.58 3.84
C GLU A 10 14.75 39.36 2.91
N GLU A 11 13.73 38.69 2.35
CA GLU A 11 12.69 39.32 1.55
C GLU A 11 11.88 40.34 2.37
N GLU A 12 11.39 39.95 3.56
CA GLU A 12 10.60 40.85 4.42
C GLU A 12 11.44 42.02 4.94
N LEU A 13 12.72 41.79 5.27
CA LEU A 13 13.63 42.86 5.69
C LEU A 13 13.86 43.86 4.55
N THR A 14 14.05 43.36 3.33
CA THR A 14 14.18 44.21 2.14
C THR A 14 12.89 45.01 1.90
N HIS A 15 11.73 44.37 2.03
CA HIS A 15 10.43 45.03 1.87
C HIS A 15 10.18 46.11 2.93
N ILE A 16 10.46 45.82 4.21
CA ILE A 16 10.32 46.78 5.32
C ILE A 16 11.25 47.98 5.11
N ARG A 17 12.49 47.76 4.67
CA ARG A 17 13.42 48.86 4.37
C ARG A 17 12.93 49.72 3.20
N ALA A 18 12.34 49.12 2.17
CA ALA A 18 11.73 49.87 1.07
C ALA A 18 10.53 50.73 1.55
N LEU A 19 9.64 50.15 2.37
CA LEU A 19 8.53 50.89 2.98
C LEU A 19 9.00 52.03 3.90
N ALA A 20 10.10 51.83 4.64
CA ALA A 20 10.69 52.87 5.47
C ALA A 20 11.21 54.04 4.63
N ALA A 21 11.82 53.76 3.47
CA ALA A 21 12.26 54.79 2.53
C ALA A 21 11.07 55.56 1.93
N GLU A 22 10.03 54.86 1.46
CA GLU A 22 8.80 55.49 0.97
C GLU A 22 8.12 56.36 2.04
N PHE A 23 8.10 55.90 3.30
CA PHE A 23 7.60 56.67 4.43
C PHE A 23 8.45 57.92 4.70
N ALA A 24 9.77 57.81 4.58
CA ALA A 24 10.68 58.94 4.76
C ALA A 24 10.49 60.02 3.70
N ASP A 25 10.25 59.63 2.45
CA ASP A 25 9.94 60.55 1.35
C ASP A 25 8.60 61.29 1.58
N MET A 26 7.57 60.58 2.05
CA MET A 26 6.25 61.17 2.32
C MET A 26 6.22 62.01 3.61
N HIS A 27 6.99 61.63 4.64
CA HIS A 27 6.98 62.26 5.95
C HIS A 27 8.38 62.56 6.50
N PRO A 28 9.16 63.47 5.87
CA PRO A 28 10.57 63.68 6.22
C PRO A 28 10.81 64.16 7.66
N ALA A 29 9.89 64.94 8.22
CA ALA A 29 9.99 65.42 9.60
C ALA A 29 9.88 64.28 10.63
N VAL A 30 8.98 63.32 10.39
CA VAL A 30 8.77 62.17 11.29
C VAL A 30 9.88 61.15 11.10
N ALA A 31 10.29 60.88 9.86
CA ALA A 31 11.36 59.94 9.57
C ALA A 31 12.70 60.36 10.17
N ARG A 32 13.05 61.66 10.15
CA ARG A 32 14.25 62.17 10.83
C ARG A 32 14.23 61.97 12.35
N ASN A 33 13.07 62.09 12.99
CA ASN A 33 12.94 61.83 14.43
C ASN A 33 13.13 60.35 14.78
N LEU A 34 12.93 59.46 13.80
CA LEU A 34 13.07 58.00 13.93
C LEU A 34 14.34 57.47 13.26
N SER A 35 15.20 58.35 12.72
CA SER A 35 16.41 58.00 11.97
C SER A 35 16.17 57.05 10.77
N LEU A 36 15.02 57.17 10.09
CA LEU A 36 14.65 56.35 8.92
C LEU A 36 15.06 56.99 7.57
N ASP A 37 15.88 58.04 7.61
CA ASP A 37 16.33 58.82 6.44
C ASP A 37 17.47 58.17 5.66
N THR A 38 18.12 57.14 6.21
CA THR A 38 19.15 56.34 5.54
C THR A 38 18.88 54.85 5.74
N VAL A 39 19.14 54.04 4.70
CA VAL A 39 19.02 52.58 4.74
C VAL A 39 20.41 51.96 4.54
N PRO A 40 20.91 51.12 5.48
CA PRO A 40 20.31 50.72 6.76
C PRO A 40 20.19 51.88 7.77
N CYS A 41 19.28 51.74 8.74
CA CYS A 41 19.07 52.76 9.78
C CYS A 41 20.34 52.92 10.63
N PRO A 42 20.80 54.16 10.88
CA PRO A 42 22.02 54.40 11.64
C PRO A 42 21.82 54.19 13.15
N ASP A 43 20.57 54.22 13.64
CA ASP A 43 20.23 53.85 15.01
C ASP A 43 20.14 52.31 15.14
N PRO A 44 21.05 51.66 15.89
CA PRO A 44 21.06 50.21 16.03
C PRO A 44 19.81 49.64 16.71
N TYR A 45 19.10 50.40 17.55
CA TYR A 45 17.89 49.93 18.21
C TYR A 45 16.69 49.93 17.26
N VAL A 46 16.59 50.96 16.41
CA VAL A 46 15.54 51.03 15.38
C VAL A 46 15.80 49.96 14.32
N GLU A 47 17.04 49.79 13.86
CA GLU A 47 17.38 48.73 12.89
C GLU A 47 17.05 47.33 13.45
N ARG A 48 17.42 47.05 14.71
CA ARG A 48 17.07 45.77 15.36
C ARG A 48 15.57 45.58 15.58
N LEU A 49 14.81 46.67 15.74
CA LEU A 49 13.35 46.60 15.77
C LEU A 49 12.80 46.23 14.40
N LEU A 50 13.32 46.82 13.32
CA LEU A 50 12.94 46.47 11.94
C LEU A 50 13.30 45.02 11.62
N ASP A 51 14.48 44.54 12.02
CA ASP A 51 14.88 43.13 11.95
C ASP A 51 13.88 42.23 12.72
N GLY A 52 13.51 42.63 13.94
CA GLY A 52 12.54 41.88 14.75
C GLY A 52 11.15 41.81 14.10
N VAL A 53 10.70 42.91 13.50
CA VAL A 53 9.43 42.98 12.75
C VAL A 53 9.51 42.11 11.50
N ALA A 54 10.61 42.17 10.75
CA ALA A 54 10.86 41.33 9.57
C ALA A 54 10.82 39.84 9.94
N PHE A 55 11.43 39.44 11.06
CA PHE A 55 11.41 38.08 11.56
C PHE A 55 9.99 37.58 11.88
N LEU A 56 9.15 38.41 12.53
CA LEU A 56 7.77 38.07 12.84
C LEU A 56 6.87 38.04 11.59
N ALA A 57 7.07 39.00 10.68
CA ALA A 57 6.36 39.07 9.40
C ALA A 57 6.68 37.86 8.53
N ALA A 58 7.97 37.52 8.37
CA ALA A 58 8.46 36.36 7.64
C ALA A 58 7.84 35.07 8.18
N ARG A 59 7.77 34.92 9.51
CA ARG A 59 7.16 33.75 10.14
C ARG A 59 5.66 33.67 9.89
N THR A 60 4.98 34.81 9.81
CA THR A 60 3.54 34.87 9.53
C THR A 60 3.28 34.53 8.07
N ARG A 61 4.02 35.14 7.14
CA ARG A 61 3.91 34.88 5.70
C ARG A 61 4.22 33.43 5.37
N LEU A 62 5.32 32.87 5.90
CA LEU A 62 5.67 31.46 5.74
C LEU A 62 4.53 30.53 6.20
N LYS A 63 3.85 30.86 7.32
CA LYS A 63 2.70 30.09 7.78
C LYS A 63 1.49 30.21 6.86
N VAL A 64 1.18 31.42 6.39
CA VAL A 64 0.07 31.67 5.47
C VAL A 64 0.27 30.91 4.15
N ASP A 65 1.48 30.96 3.58
CA ASP A 65 1.80 30.24 2.35
C ASP A 65 1.71 28.71 2.56
N ALA A 66 2.14 28.20 3.72
CA ALA A 66 1.97 26.79 4.07
C ALA A 66 0.49 26.35 4.17
N GLU A 67 -0.45 27.23 4.55
CA GLU A 67 -1.89 26.91 4.58
C GLU A 67 -2.47 26.68 3.17
N ARG A 68 -1.93 27.31 2.12
CA ARG A 68 -2.36 27.06 0.73
C ARG A 68 -2.13 25.61 0.33
N SER A 69 -0.94 25.07 0.62
CA SER A 69 -0.62 23.66 0.36
C SER A 69 -1.49 22.71 1.17
N ARG A 70 -1.82 23.06 2.42
CA ARG A 70 -2.72 22.27 3.28
C ARG A 70 -4.13 22.22 2.73
N PHE A 71 -4.66 23.35 2.26
CA PHE A 71 -5.96 23.40 1.63
C PHE A 71 -6.02 22.50 0.40
N SER A 72 -5.04 22.60 -0.51
CA SER A 72 -4.96 21.73 -1.68
C SER A 72 -4.88 20.24 -1.31
N ARG A 73 -4.09 19.89 -0.28
CA ARG A 73 -4.02 18.51 0.23
C ARG A 73 -5.35 18.03 0.80
N ALA A 74 -6.07 18.87 1.56
CA ALA A 74 -7.37 18.52 2.12
C ALA A 74 -8.43 18.27 1.03
N VAL A 75 -8.44 19.10 -0.04
CA VAL A 75 -9.31 18.87 -1.20
C VAL A 75 -8.96 17.55 -1.89
N LEU A 76 -7.67 17.25 -2.06
CA LEU A 76 -7.23 15.97 -2.63
C LEU A 76 -7.58 14.78 -1.73
N ASP A 77 -7.50 14.90 -0.42
CA ASP A 77 -7.90 13.84 0.51
C ASP A 77 -9.40 13.50 0.35
N VAL A 78 -10.21 14.54 0.13
CA VAL A 78 -11.65 14.41 -0.13
C VAL A 78 -11.97 13.95 -1.55
N LEU A 79 -11.11 14.13 -2.56
CA LEU A 79 -11.42 13.71 -3.94
C LEU A 79 -10.76 12.38 -4.31
N TYR A 80 -9.49 12.23 -3.95
CA TYR A 80 -8.59 11.13 -4.28
C TYR A 80 -7.68 10.81 -3.07
N PRO A 81 -8.21 10.23 -1.98
CA PRO A 81 -7.45 9.96 -0.75
C PRO A 81 -6.21 9.07 -0.98
N ASP A 82 -6.26 8.25 -2.03
CA ASP A 82 -5.17 7.36 -2.40
C ASP A 82 -3.94 8.08 -2.97
N LEU A 83 -4.05 9.34 -3.39
CA LEU A 83 -2.92 10.12 -3.89
C LEU A 83 -2.11 10.84 -2.80
N VAL A 84 -2.69 11.02 -1.61
CA VAL A 84 -2.10 11.80 -0.51
C VAL A 84 -1.76 10.96 0.72
N THR A 85 -2.04 9.66 0.66
CA THR A 85 -1.70 8.67 1.68
C THR A 85 -0.28 8.12 1.49
N PRO A 86 0.45 7.84 2.59
CA PRO A 86 1.75 7.20 2.48
C PRO A 86 1.63 5.83 1.80
N ALA A 87 2.67 5.42 1.07
CA ALA A 87 2.75 4.08 0.51
C ALA A 87 3.09 3.07 1.63
N PRO A 88 2.22 2.11 1.95
CA PRO A 88 2.54 1.07 2.91
C PRO A 88 3.66 0.17 2.38
N ALA A 89 4.41 -0.47 3.28
CA ALA A 89 5.36 -1.51 2.87
C ALA A 89 4.60 -2.71 2.28
N THR A 90 5.13 -3.27 1.20
CA THR A 90 4.52 -4.38 0.46
C THR A 90 5.58 -5.41 0.11
N ALA A 91 5.19 -6.68 0.02
CA ALA A 91 6.08 -7.75 -0.42
C ALA A 91 5.30 -8.90 -1.07
N MET A 92 6.01 -9.82 -1.69
CA MET A 92 5.47 -11.13 -2.10
C MET A 92 5.85 -12.16 -1.04
N ALA A 93 4.87 -12.85 -0.48
CA ALA A 93 5.08 -13.92 0.50
C ALA A 93 4.77 -15.27 -0.12
N VAL A 94 5.66 -16.24 0.05
CA VAL A 94 5.43 -17.64 -0.35
C VAL A 94 4.97 -18.45 0.85
N LEU A 95 3.74 -18.95 0.79
CA LEU A 95 3.15 -19.75 1.87
C LEU A 95 3.55 -21.21 1.72
N LYS A 96 4.30 -21.75 2.67
CA LYS A 96 4.74 -23.15 2.65
C LYS A 96 3.69 -24.05 3.32
N PRO A 97 3.07 -25.01 2.59
CA PRO A 97 2.09 -25.92 3.19
C PRO A 97 2.71 -26.75 4.32
N GLY A 98 2.11 -26.68 5.51
CA GLY A 98 2.48 -27.54 6.64
C GLY A 98 2.08 -29.00 6.43
N GLN A 99 2.54 -29.88 7.33
CA GLN A 99 2.27 -31.34 7.25
C GLN A 99 0.78 -31.68 7.18
N GLN A 100 -0.09 -30.91 7.85
CA GLN A 100 -1.53 -31.15 7.83
C GLN A 100 -2.13 -30.95 6.43
N VAL A 101 -1.72 -29.89 5.72
CA VAL A 101 -2.17 -29.61 4.35
C VAL A 101 -1.76 -30.71 3.38
N GLN A 102 -0.65 -31.41 3.65
CA GLN A 102 -0.20 -32.55 2.83
C GLN A 102 -1.22 -33.70 2.73
N SER A 103 -2.14 -33.78 3.69
CA SER A 103 -3.22 -34.78 3.75
C SER A 103 -4.58 -34.26 3.27
N MET A 104 -4.72 -32.94 3.05
CA MET A 104 -6.00 -32.32 2.72
C MET A 104 -6.33 -32.46 1.24
N ILE A 105 -7.37 -33.25 0.94
CA ILE A 105 -7.82 -33.54 -0.42
C ILE A 105 -8.47 -32.32 -1.09
N ALA A 106 -9.16 -31.49 -0.31
CA ALA A 106 -9.82 -30.26 -0.77
C ALA A 106 -8.89 -29.03 -0.82
N GLY A 107 -7.60 -29.20 -0.45
CA GLY A 107 -6.70 -28.07 -0.24
C GLY A 107 -7.03 -27.29 1.03
N HIS A 108 -6.25 -26.25 1.31
CA HIS A 108 -6.48 -25.33 2.42
C HIS A 108 -6.51 -23.89 1.91
N ALA A 109 -7.67 -23.24 1.98
CA ALA A 109 -7.82 -21.84 1.58
C ALA A 109 -7.32 -20.91 2.69
N VAL A 110 -6.32 -20.09 2.37
CA VAL A 110 -5.89 -18.95 3.18
C VAL A 110 -6.63 -17.73 2.68
N ALA A 111 -7.53 -17.21 3.51
CA ALA A 111 -8.39 -16.09 3.14
C ALA A 111 -7.58 -14.81 2.88
N ARG A 112 -8.12 -13.94 2.03
CA ARG A 112 -7.69 -12.54 1.95
C ARG A 112 -7.82 -11.86 3.32
N GLY A 113 -6.89 -10.97 3.65
CA GLY A 113 -6.86 -10.25 4.92
C GLY A 113 -6.30 -11.08 6.09
N THR A 114 -5.79 -12.28 5.82
CA THR A 114 -5.11 -13.09 6.84
C THR A 114 -3.89 -12.33 7.35
N ARG A 115 -3.77 -12.22 8.67
CA ARG A 115 -2.69 -11.46 9.32
C ARG A 115 -1.43 -12.31 9.47
N LEU A 116 -0.31 -11.67 9.18
CA LEU A 116 1.03 -12.24 9.22
C LEU A 116 1.91 -11.32 10.05
N VAL A 117 2.57 -11.84 11.08
CA VAL A 117 3.42 -11.07 11.99
C VAL A 117 4.88 -11.48 11.86
N SER A 118 5.76 -10.49 11.84
CA SER A 118 7.21 -10.70 11.84
C SER A 118 7.71 -11.22 13.18
N GLY A 119 8.93 -11.77 13.17
CA GLY A 119 9.72 -11.92 14.38
C GLY A 119 9.95 -10.57 15.08
N LEU A 120 10.25 -10.62 16.38
CA LEU A 120 10.64 -9.43 17.13
C LEU A 120 12.13 -9.15 16.89
N HIS A 121 12.46 -7.95 16.40
CA HIS A 121 13.86 -7.53 16.25
C HIS A 121 14.49 -7.10 17.58
N PRO A 122 15.79 -7.36 17.79
CA PRO A 122 16.51 -6.86 18.95
C PRO A 122 16.37 -5.35 19.11
N GLY A 123 16.00 -4.89 20.30
CA GLY A 123 15.81 -3.46 20.60
C GLY A 123 14.46 -2.89 20.19
N LEU A 124 13.59 -3.66 19.52
CA LEU A 124 12.22 -3.26 19.20
C LEU A 124 11.22 -3.94 20.14
N SER A 125 10.09 -3.29 20.38
CA SER A 125 8.99 -3.80 21.23
C SER A 125 7.74 -4.17 20.44
N THR A 126 7.78 -4.00 19.12
CA THR A 126 6.63 -4.15 18.22
C THR A 126 7.02 -5.04 17.04
N ARG A 127 6.15 -5.99 16.71
CA ARG A 127 6.25 -6.83 15.51
C ARG A 127 5.57 -6.11 14.34
N SER A 128 6.13 -6.27 13.15
CA SER A 128 5.50 -5.79 11.93
C SER A 128 4.36 -6.71 11.52
N THR A 129 3.20 -6.15 11.20
CA THR A 129 1.98 -6.88 10.83
C THR A 129 1.67 -6.63 9.36
N PHE A 130 1.47 -7.70 8.61
CA PHE A 130 1.09 -7.68 7.20
C PHE A 130 -0.23 -8.41 7.01
N THR A 131 -0.98 -8.06 5.97
CA THR A 131 -2.21 -8.77 5.58
C THR A 131 -2.07 -9.30 4.16
N THR A 132 -2.64 -10.48 3.90
CA THR A 132 -2.71 -11.05 2.54
C THR A 132 -3.69 -10.27 1.68
N ALA A 133 -3.32 -9.96 0.43
CA ALA A 133 -4.16 -9.16 -0.46
C ALA A 133 -5.17 -9.97 -1.27
N GLN A 134 -4.96 -11.28 -1.41
CA GLN A 134 -5.85 -12.18 -2.14
C GLN A 134 -5.93 -13.54 -1.45
N GLU A 135 -6.96 -14.31 -1.77
CA GLU A 135 -7.10 -15.69 -1.29
C GLU A 135 -6.11 -16.61 -2.03
N VAL A 136 -5.48 -17.52 -1.29
CA VAL A 136 -4.60 -18.55 -1.87
C VAL A 136 -4.99 -19.93 -1.35
N THR A 137 -5.19 -20.87 -2.25
CA THR A 137 -5.42 -22.28 -1.88
C THR A 137 -4.10 -23.04 -1.86
N LEU A 138 -3.72 -23.52 -0.68
CA LEU A 138 -2.55 -24.37 -0.47
C LEU A 138 -2.87 -25.80 -0.87
N TRP A 139 -2.01 -26.38 -1.69
CA TRP A 139 -2.14 -27.74 -2.21
C TRP A 139 -0.91 -28.57 -1.89
N PRO A 140 -1.04 -29.90 -1.75
CA PRO A 140 0.08 -30.80 -1.50
C PRO A 140 0.82 -31.14 -2.79
N ILE A 141 1.25 -30.13 -3.55
CA ILE A 141 1.89 -30.27 -4.86
C ILE A 141 3.20 -29.49 -4.94
N ALA A 142 4.05 -29.86 -5.89
CA ALA A 142 5.25 -29.11 -6.26
C ALA A 142 5.47 -29.15 -7.76
N ILE A 143 6.14 -28.12 -8.28
CA ILE A 143 6.64 -28.09 -9.66
C ILE A 143 7.87 -29.00 -9.72
N THR A 144 7.79 -30.06 -10.52
CA THR A 144 8.90 -31.03 -10.66
C THR A 144 9.80 -30.72 -11.83
N SER A 145 9.25 -30.16 -12.91
CA SER A 145 10.00 -29.75 -14.08
C SER A 145 9.26 -28.71 -14.89
N VAL A 146 10.02 -27.93 -15.64
CA VAL A 146 9.50 -27.11 -16.74
C VAL A 146 10.31 -27.42 -17.99
N GLY A 147 9.75 -27.14 -19.17
CA GLY A 147 10.48 -27.32 -20.42
C GLY A 147 9.89 -26.50 -21.56
N TYR A 148 10.76 -25.91 -22.34
CA TYR A 148 10.42 -25.17 -23.54
C TYR A 148 10.72 -26.00 -24.79
N PHE A 149 9.77 -26.01 -25.74
CA PHE A 149 9.85 -26.73 -27.01
C PHE A 149 9.80 -25.71 -28.15
N GLN A 150 10.94 -25.46 -28.76
CA GLN A 150 11.16 -24.32 -29.66
C GLN A 150 10.55 -24.45 -31.06
N ASP A 151 10.20 -25.66 -31.49
CA ASP A 151 9.69 -25.92 -32.84
C ASP A 151 8.75 -27.14 -32.88
N ARG A 152 8.10 -27.34 -34.03
CA ARG A 152 7.14 -28.43 -34.25
C ARG A 152 7.76 -29.84 -34.13
N SER A 153 9.05 -29.99 -34.42
CA SER A 153 9.74 -31.29 -34.30
C SER A 153 9.92 -31.65 -32.82
N ALA A 154 10.29 -30.67 -32.00
CA ALA A 154 10.39 -30.81 -30.56
C ALA A 154 9.02 -31.11 -29.92
N LEU A 155 7.95 -30.45 -30.39
CA LEU A 155 6.57 -30.75 -29.98
C LEU A 155 6.19 -32.20 -30.28
N ALA A 156 6.42 -32.65 -31.52
CA ALA A 156 6.12 -34.02 -31.92
C ALA A 156 6.90 -35.06 -31.10
N ALA A 157 8.20 -34.82 -30.86
CA ALA A 157 9.05 -35.68 -30.04
C ALA A 157 8.60 -35.73 -28.56
N ALA A 158 7.96 -34.66 -28.08
CA ALA A 158 7.36 -34.57 -26.74
C ALA A 158 5.92 -35.10 -26.68
N GLY A 159 5.36 -35.54 -27.81
CA GLY A 159 3.96 -35.98 -27.92
C GLY A 159 2.97 -34.85 -27.67
N ILE A 160 3.36 -33.59 -27.90
CA ILE A 160 2.48 -32.44 -27.74
C ILE A 160 1.67 -32.29 -29.04
N ALA A 161 0.45 -32.79 -29.00
CA ALA A 161 -0.50 -32.69 -30.09
C ALA A 161 -1.22 -31.32 -30.10
N PRO A 162 -1.96 -30.99 -31.17
CA PRO A 162 -2.87 -29.84 -31.17
C PRO A 162 -3.86 -29.90 -30.00
N ILE A 163 -4.22 -28.72 -29.46
CA ILE A 163 -5.20 -28.59 -28.38
C ILE A 163 -6.50 -28.09 -29.00
N GLY A 164 -7.52 -28.94 -29.04
CA GLY A 164 -8.70 -28.69 -29.87
C GLY A 164 -8.28 -28.52 -31.33
N ASP A 165 -8.70 -27.41 -31.95
CA ASP A 165 -8.35 -27.07 -33.33
C ASP A 165 -7.07 -26.23 -33.46
N VAL A 166 -6.42 -25.89 -32.34
CA VAL A 166 -5.27 -24.98 -32.30
C VAL A 166 -3.96 -25.74 -32.39
N ARG A 167 -3.12 -25.36 -33.36
CA ARG A 167 -1.73 -25.83 -33.52
C ARG A 167 -0.75 -24.74 -33.10
N GLY A 168 0.20 -25.09 -32.23
CA GLY A 168 1.32 -24.22 -31.86
C GLY A 168 2.55 -24.44 -32.74
N GLU A 169 3.42 -23.43 -32.79
CA GLU A 169 4.78 -23.54 -33.36
C GLU A 169 5.81 -23.91 -32.29
N ALA A 170 5.56 -23.49 -31.05
CA ALA A 170 6.36 -23.79 -29.87
C ALA A 170 5.43 -24.07 -28.68
N ALA A 171 5.98 -24.57 -27.57
CA ALA A 171 5.22 -24.77 -26.34
C ALA A 171 6.07 -24.62 -25.08
N PHE A 172 5.41 -24.29 -23.98
CA PHE A 172 5.97 -24.37 -22.64
C PHE A 172 5.19 -25.38 -21.81
N ARG A 173 5.90 -26.29 -21.16
CA ARG A 173 5.32 -27.34 -20.31
C ARG A 173 5.75 -27.13 -18.87
N ILE A 174 4.79 -27.22 -17.95
CA ILE A 174 5.00 -27.25 -16.50
C ILE A 174 4.47 -28.57 -15.98
N THR A 175 5.29 -29.31 -15.25
CA THR A 175 4.92 -30.60 -14.65
C THR A 175 4.77 -30.43 -13.14
N LEU A 176 3.64 -30.88 -12.61
CA LEU A 176 3.31 -30.82 -11.18
C LEU A 176 3.12 -32.24 -10.65
N ALA A 177 3.67 -32.53 -9.48
CA ALA A 177 3.46 -33.80 -8.78
C ALA A 177 2.99 -33.56 -7.35
N ARG A 178 2.32 -34.55 -6.78
CA ARG A 178 1.92 -34.53 -5.37
C ARG A 178 3.15 -34.74 -4.48
N THR A 179 3.30 -33.94 -3.42
CA THR A 179 4.41 -34.04 -2.44
C THR A 179 4.04 -34.88 -1.22
N GLY A 180 2.75 -35.02 -0.92
CA GLY A 180 2.23 -35.84 0.19
C GLY A 180 1.89 -37.28 -0.21
N LYS A 181 1.41 -38.07 0.77
CA LYS A 181 0.88 -39.43 0.52
C LYS A 181 -0.38 -39.37 -0.33
N GLY A 182 -0.59 -40.40 -1.16
CA GLY A 182 -1.78 -40.55 -1.99
C GLY A 182 -1.54 -40.18 -3.47
N LYS A 183 -2.59 -40.24 -4.27
CA LYS A 183 -2.54 -39.97 -5.73
C LYS A 183 -2.91 -38.54 -6.05
N LEU A 184 -2.39 -37.97 -7.13
CA LEU A 184 -2.80 -36.62 -7.56
C LEU A 184 -4.31 -36.56 -7.87
N SER A 185 -4.87 -37.65 -8.41
CA SER A 185 -6.28 -37.78 -8.77
C SER A 185 -7.29 -37.72 -7.63
N GLU A 186 -6.82 -37.83 -6.39
CA GLU A 186 -7.68 -37.66 -5.22
C GLU A 186 -7.99 -36.17 -5.00
N LEU A 187 -7.06 -35.27 -5.35
CA LEU A 187 -7.19 -33.84 -5.05
C LEU A 187 -8.35 -33.19 -5.79
N SER A 188 -8.97 -32.21 -5.13
CA SER A 188 -10.00 -31.34 -5.74
C SER A 188 -9.38 -30.11 -6.42
N LEU A 189 -8.25 -30.30 -7.10
CA LEU A 189 -7.49 -29.24 -7.77
C LEU A 189 -8.14 -28.87 -9.11
N ASP A 190 -8.93 -27.81 -9.12
CA ASP A 190 -9.52 -27.26 -10.36
C ASP A 190 -8.83 -25.99 -10.85
N ARG A 191 -8.35 -25.16 -9.91
CA ARG A 191 -7.71 -23.87 -10.18
C ARG A 191 -6.32 -23.84 -9.57
N LEU A 192 -5.34 -23.38 -10.34
CA LEU A 192 -3.96 -23.21 -9.92
C LEU A 192 -3.43 -21.84 -10.33
N ASP A 193 -2.89 -21.13 -9.35
CA ASP A 193 -2.22 -19.85 -9.55
C ASP A 193 -0.71 -20.10 -9.49
N LEU A 194 -0.01 -19.76 -10.58
CA LEU A 194 1.44 -19.88 -10.72
C LEU A 194 2.05 -18.50 -10.72
N TYR A 195 2.92 -18.24 -9.75
CA TYR A 195 3.68 -16.99 -9.68
C TYR A 195 4.99 -17.14 -10.45
N PHE A 196 5.33 -16.15 -11.30
CA PHE A 196 6.61 -16.11 -11.99
C PHE A 196 7.66 -15.50 -11.06
N ALA A 197 8.51 -16.36 -10.51
CA ALA A 197 9.60 -15.95 -9.67
C ALA A 197 10.80 -15.47 -10.52
N GLY A 198 11.57 -14.53 -9.98
CA GLY A 198 12.76 -13.98 -10.63
C GLY A 198 12.49 -12.69 -11.43
N ARG A 199 12.98 -11.56 -10.89
CA ARG A 199 12.71 -10.21 -11.41
C ARG A 199 13.00 -10.02 -12.91
N ALA A 200 14.04 -10.68 -13.43
CA ALA A 200 14.45 -10.51 -14.82
C ALA A 200 13.60 -11.33 -15.82
N LYS A 201 13.16 -12.54 -15.42
CA LYS A 201 12.44 -13.47 -16.30
C LYS A 201 10.93 -13.36 -16.17
N ALA A 202 10.42 -12.93 -15.03
CA ALA A 202 8.99 -12.84 -14.77
C ALA A 202 8.21 -12.02 -15.84
N PRO A 203 8.68 -10.84 -16.30
CA PRO A 203 8.02 -10.11 -17.37
C PRO A 203 8.02 -10.86 -18.72
N LEU A 204 9.13 -11.55 -19.03
CA LEU A 204 9.25 -12.34 -20.27
C LEU A 204 8.29 -13.52 -20.28
N ILE A 205 8.15 -14.21 -19.14
CA ILE A 205 7.19 -15.31 -18.96
C ILE A 205 5.76 -14.78 -19.08
N PHE A 206 5.47 -13.63 -18.46
CA PHE A 206 4.17 -12.96 -18.56
C PHE A 206 3.83 -12.62 -20.02
N ASP A 207 4.73 -11.95 -20.74
CA ASP A 207 4.53 -11.58 -22.15
C ASP A 207 4.40 -12.81 -23.06
N ALA A 208 5.10 -13.90 -22.76
CA ALA A 208 4.97 -15.14 -23.51
C ALA A 208 3.58 -15.77 -23.32
N ILE A 209 3.12 -15.86 -22.06
CA ILE A 209 1.83 -16.48 -21.73
C ILE A 209 0.66 -15.64 -22.22
N PHE A 210 0.63 -14.33 -21.96
CA PHE A 210 -0.52 -13.50 -22.35
C PHE A 210 -0.38 -12.88 -23.74
N GLY A 211 0.84 -12.75 -24.26
CA GLY A 211 1.09 -12.19 -25.57
C GLY A 211 1.19 -13.23 -26.68
N ALA A 212 1.80 -14.39 -26.46
CA ALA A 212 2.08 -15.37 -27.53
C ALA A 212 1.29 -16.69 -27.42
N CYS A 213 0.66 -16.99 -26.29
CA CYS A 213 -0.12 -18.21 -26.12
C CYS A 213 -1.36 -18.22 -27.01
N SER A 214 -1.63 -19.37 -27.63
CA SER A 214 -2.80 -19.60 -28.48
C SER A 214 -3.76 -20.64 -27.92
N ALA A 215 -3.28 -21.54 -27.06
CA ALA A 215 -4.12 -22.53 -26.37
C ALA A 215 -3.39 -23.09 -25.13
N VAL A 216 -4.17 -23.46 -24.12
CA VAL A 216 -3.68 -24.14 -22.91
C VAL A 216 -4.37 -25.49 -22.79
N GLY A 217 -3.62 -26.49 -22.34
CA GLY A 217 -4.14 -27.83 -22.14
C GLY A 217 -3.39 -28.55 -21.04
N ALA A 218 -3.99 -29.62 -20.53
CA ALA A 218 -3.33 -30.49 -19.57
C ALA A 218 -3.54 -31.96 -19.85
N ARG A 219 -2.61 -32.79 -19.38
CA ARG A 219 -2.69 -34.24 -19.42
C ARG A 219 -2.04 -34.87 -18.19
N ALA A 220 -2.39 -36.12 -17.91
CA ALA A 220 -1.57 -36.94 -17.03
C ALA A 220 -0.17 -37.11 -17.64
N GLU A 221 0.86 -37.12 -16.80
CA GLU A 221 2.25 -37.28 -17.25
C GLU A 221 2.43 -38.50 -18.15
N GLY A 222 3.05 -38.29 -19.31
CA GLY A 222 3.25 -39.31 -20.34
C GLY A 222 2.90 -38.81 -21.73
N LYS A 223 3.84 -38.97 -22.67
CA LYS A 223 3.73 -38.41 -24.04
C LYS A 223 2.55 -38.98 -24.86
N THR A 224 2.05 -40.16 -24.49
CA THR A 224 0.94 -40.84 -25.16
C THR A 224 -0.43 -40.50 -24.55
N ASN A 225 -0.46 -39.82 -23.41
CA ASN A 225 -1.72 -39.45 -22.78
C ASN A 225 -2.42 -38.33 -23.57
N PRO A 226 -3.76 -38.38 -23.68
CA PRO A 226 -4.51 -37.39 -24.43
C PRO A 226 -4.43 -36.02 -23.76
N LEU A 227 -4.21 -35.00 -24.57
CA LEU A 227 -4.19 -33.61 -24.14
C LEU A 227 -5.63 -33.07 -24.09
N THR A 228 -6.05 -32.57 -22.93
CA THR A 228 -7.38 -32.00 -22.73
C THR A 228 -7.26 -30.47 -22.78
N ALA A 229 -8.08 -29.82 -23.59
CA ALA A 229 -8.12 -28.35 -23.65
C ALA A 229 -8.62 -27.77 -22.31
N LEU A 230 -7.99 -26.67 -21.90
CA LEU A 230 -8.37 -25.87 -20.75
C LEU A 230 -8.88 -24.50 -21.21
N PRO A 231 -9.59 -23.75 -20.34
CA PRO A 231 -9.87 -22.34 -20.57
C PRO A 231 -8.60 -21.52 -20.82
N GLU A 232 -8.78 -20.33 -21.38
CA GLU A 232 -7.68 -19.37 -21.57
C GLU A 232 -7.05 -18.98 -20.21
N PRO A 233 -5.74 -18.73 -20.18
CA PRO A 233 -5.05 -18.33 -18.96
C PRO A 233 -5.55 -16.96 -18.49
N GLU A 234 -5.83 -16.84 -17.20
CA GLU A 234 -6.35 -15.61 -16.59
C GLU A 234 -5.22 -14.83 -15.89
N MET A 235 -5.28 -13.49 -15.98
CA MET A 235 -4.42 -12.60 -15.20
C MET A 235 -4.94 -12.49 -13.77
N ILE A 236 -4.03 -12.28 -12.81
CA ILE A 236 -4.34 -12.11 -11.38
C ILE A 236 -3.97 -10.69 -10.95
N GLY A 237 -4.73 -10.14 -10.01
CA GLY A 237 -4.47 -8.83 -9.42
C GLY A 237 -5.17 -7.66 -10.12
N ILE A 238 -6.03 -7.97 -11.10
CA ILE A 238 -6.80 -6.97 -11.86
C ILE A 238 -8.23 -6.80 -11.34
N HIS A 239 -8.76 -7.78 -10.61
CA HIS A 239 -10.10 -7.73 -10.03
C HIS A 239 -10.12 -7.02 -8.67
N ASP A 240 -11.32 -6.69 -8.18
CA ASP A 240 -11.52 -5.95 -6.92
C ASP A 240 -11.34 -6.82 -5.66
N ASP A 241 -11.63 -8.11 -5.78
CA ASP A 241 -11.38 -9.11 -4.75
C ASP A 241 -9.89 -9.45 -4.59
N GLU A 242 -9.07 -9.10 -5.60
CA GLU A 242 -7.60 -9.27 -5.63
C GLU A 242 -6.85 -7.93 -5.40
N ALA A 243 -7.56 -6.90 -4.93
CA ALA A 243 -6.99 -5.59 -4.66
C ALA A 243 -6.02 -5.58 -3.47
N LEU A 244 -4.84 -4.99 -3.66
CA LEU A 244 -3.85 -4.81 -2.61
C LEU A 244 -4.25 -3.67 -1.67
N MET A 245 -4.66 -2.54 -2.25
CA MET A 245 -5.11 -1.37 -1.50
C MET A 245 -6.62 -1.45 -1.24
N PRO A 246 -7.09 -1.04 -0.04
CA PRO A 246 -8.51 -1.00 0.25
C PRO A 246 -9.24 -0.07 -0.71
N ARG A 247 -10.38 -0.53 -1.21
CA ARG A 247 -11.23 0.29 -2.07
C ARG A 247 -11.77 1.48 -1.28
N THR A 248 -11.59 2.68 -1.82
CA THR A 248 -11.95 3.92 -1.13
C THR A 248 -13.30 4.46 -1.51
N ARG A 249 -13.76 4.17 -2.74
CA ARG A 249 -15.03 4.63 -3.29
C ARG A 249 -15.58 3.62 -4.28
N PRO A 250 -16.90 3.59 -4.50
CA PRO A 250 -17.51 2.84 -5.59
C PRO A 250 -17.29 3.53 -6.97
N THR A 251 -16.11 4.09 -7.22
CA THR A 251 -15.76 4.82 -8.46
C THR A 251 -14.80 4.01 -9.33
N PHE A 252 -14.34 4.60 -10.44
CA PHE A 252 -13.39 3.99 -11.36
C PHE A 252 -12.06 3.60 -10.68
N GLU A 253 -11.72 2.31 -10.73
CA GLU A 253 -10.55 1.71 -10.05
C GLU A 253 -9.27 1.70 -10.90
N GLY A 254 -9.25 2.28 -12.10
CA GLY A 254 -8.05 2.30 -12.94
C GLY A 254 -6.85 2.97 -12.27
N TYR A 255 -7.09 3.97 -11.40
CA TYR A 255 -6.04 4.61 -10.59
C TYR A 255 -5.44 3.66 -9.56
N ARG A 256 -6.23 2.75 -8.98
CA ARG A 256 -5.74 1.71 -8.07
C ARG A 256 -4.77 0.79 -8.79
N LEU A 257 -5.15 0.28 -9.97
CA LEU A 257 -4.28 -0.59 -10.77
C LEU A 257 -2.97 0.09 -11.14
N LEU A 258 -3.01 1.36 -11.59
CA LEU A 258 -1.82 2.14 -11.91
C LEU A 258 -0.91 2.31 -10.69
N ARG A 259 -1.49 2.66 -9.53
CA ARG A 259 -0.75 2.82 -8.27
C ARG A 259 -0.09 1.51 -7.85
N GLU A 260 -0.85 0.42 -7.85
CA GLU A 260 -0.35 -0.88 -7.43
C GLU A 260 0.73 -1.41 -8.40
N TYR A 261 0.64 -1.10 -9.70
CA TYR A 261 1.68 -1.40 -10.70
C TYR A 261 3.00 -0.68 -10.42
N PHE A 262 2.96 0.60 -10.05
CA PHE A 262 4.17 1.33 -9.67
C PHE A 262 4.67 1.00 -8.27
N MET A 263 3.82 0.48 -7.37
CA MET A 263 4.22 0.08 -6.02
C MET A 263 4.87 -1.31 -5.98
N ILE A 264 4.27 -2.30 -6.64
CA ILE A 264 4.73 -3.69 -6.61
C ILE A 264 4.35 -4.39 -7.93
N PRO A 265 5.09 -4.12 -9.03
CA PRO A 265 4.79 -4.70 -10.34
C PRO A 265 4.81 -6.23 -10.30
N GLU A 266 5.61 -6.83 -9.42
CA GLU A 266 5.70 -8.26 -9.22
C GLU A 266 4.34 -8.91 -8.94
N ARG A 267 3.38 -8.23 -8.30
CA ARG A 267 2.07 -8.82 -8.00
C ARG A 267 1.28 -9.24 -9.25
N PHE A 268 1.60 -8.70 -10.43
CA PHE A 268 0.93 -9.01 -11.69
C PHE A 268 1.57 -10.18 -12.44
N HIS A 269 2.74 -10.65 -12.00
CA HIS A 269 3.46 -11.74 -12.66
C HIS A 269 2.91 -13.10 -12.24
N TYR A 270 1.66 -13.35 -12.61
CA TYR A 270 0.95 -14.60 -12.36
C TYR A 270 0.30 -15.13 -13.62
N VAL A 271 0.03 -16.43 -13.63
CA VAL A 271 -1.02 -17.02 -14.46
C VAL A 271 -1.94 -17.87 -13.61
N ARG A 272 -3.24 -17.71 -13.82
CA ARG A 272 -4.26 -18.62 -13.31
C ARG A 272 -4.68 -19.60 -14.39
N VAL A 273 -4.60 -20.89 -14.06
CA VAL A 273 -5.05 -22.00 -14.91
C VAL A 273 -6.24 -22.66 -14.22
N ALA A 274 -7.39 -22.67 -14.88
CA ALA A 274 -8.63 -23.26 -14.38
C ALA A 274 -9.04 -24.53 -15.15
N GLY A 275 -10.07 -25.22 -14.67
CA GLY A 275 -10.62 -26.41 -15.33
C GLY A 275 -9.71 -27.64 -15.26
N LEU A 276 -8.80 -27.70 -14.28
CA LEU A 276 -7.84 -28.80 -14.13
C LEU A 276 -8.51 -30.09 -13.64
N GLN A 277 -9.66 -30.01 -12.96
CA GLN A 277 -10.25 -31.14 -12.23
C GLN A 277 -10.53 -32.38 -13.12
N PRO A 278 -11.05 -32.27 -14.36
CA PRO A 278 -11.27 -33.42 -15.23
C PRO A 278 -9.98 -34.15 -15.63
N VAL A 279 -8.85 -33.45 -15.68
CA VAL A 279 -7.54 -34.01 -15.99
C VAL A 279 -6.89 -34.57 -14.73
N VAL A 280 -6.95 -33.84 -13.61
CA VAL A 280 -6.42 -34.25 -12.31
C VAL A 280 -6.95 -35.62 -11.92
N ARG A 281 -8.27 -35.87 -12.07
CA ARG A 281 -8.90 -37.18 -11.78
C ARG A 281 -8.29 -38.37 -12.54
N LYS A 282 -7.56 -38.14 -13.64
CA LYS A 282 -6.88 -39.17 -14.44
C LYS A 282 -5.39 -39.31 -14.09
N CYS A 283 -4.85 -38.43 -13.24
CA CYS A 283 -3.42 -38.36 -12.92
C CYS A 283 -3.09 -39.17 -11.66
N TYR A 284 -2.33 -40.26 -11.80
CA TYR A 284 -1.87 -41.04 -10.65
C TYR A 284 -0.64 -40.42 -9.96
N GLY A 285 0.32 -39.92 -10.75
CA GLY A 285 1.57 -39.34 -10.26
C GLY A 285 1.65 -37.83 -10.47
N ALA A 286 1.74 -37.40 -11.73
CA ALA A 286 1.92 -36.01 -12.11
C ALA A 286 0.95 -35.57 -13.23
N ILE A 287 0.79 -34.26 -13.35
CA ILE A 287 0.04 -33.58 -14.41
C ILE A 287 0.99 -32.66 -15.16
N GLU A 288 0.88 -32.65 -16.49
CA GLU A 288 1.58 -31.71 -17.36
C GLU A 288 0.57 -30.64 -17.83
N ILE A 289 0.88 -29.37 -17.55
CA ILE A 289 0.18 -28.21 -18.09
C ILE A 289 1.02 -27.67 -19.26
N ILE A 290 0.41 -27.49 -20.42
CA ILE A 290 1.07 -27.13 -21.67
C ILE A 290 0.43 -25.86 -22.23
N PHE A 291 1.26 -24.85 -22.44
CA PHE A 291 0.93 -23.61 -23.15
C PHE A 291 1.46 -23.73 -24.58
N LEU A 292 0.57 -23.76 -25.57
CA LEU A 292 0.95 -23.67 -26.98
C LEU A 292 1.13 -22.21 -27.38
N PHE A 293 2.19 -21.94 -28.15
CA PHE A 293 2.47 -20.61 -28.67
C PHE A 293 2.31 -20.56 -30.19
N ARG A 294 1.77 -19.43 -30.68
CA ARG A 294 1.61 -19.16 -32.12
C ARG A 294 2.90 -18.87 -32.87
N ARG A 295 4.00 -18.64 -32.14
CA ARG A 295 5.35 -18.37 -32.64
C ARG A 295 6.38 -18.88 -31.63
N PRO A 296 7.64 -19.14 -32.03
CA PRO A 296 8.72 -19.36 -31.09
C PRO A 296 8.91 -18.16 -30.15
N VAL A 297 9.23 -18.45 -28.88
CA VAL A 297 9.57 -17.50 -27.82
C VAL A 297 10.93 -17.91 -27.22
N PRO A 298 12.06 -17.60 -27.88
CA PRO A 298 13.40 -18.02 -27.45
C PRO A 298 13.77 -17.60 -26.03
N GLU A 299 13.15 -16.54 -25.52
CA GLU A 299 13.32 -16.01 -24.17
C GLU A 299 12.96 -17.04 -23.07
N LEU A 300 12.15 -18.06 -23.40
CA LEU A 300 11.79 -19.13 -22.48
C LEU A 300 12.80 -20.29 -22.43
N ALA A 301 13.86 -20.28 -23.26
CA ALA A 301 14.81 -21.40 -23.34
C ALA A 301 15.54 -21.66 -22.02
N ASP A 302 15.89 -20.61 -21.28
CA ASP A 302 16.62 -20.69 -20.01
C ASP A 302 15.70 -20.71 -18.78
N VAL A 303 14.38 -20.80 -18.98
CA VAL A 303 13.41 -20.84 -17.89
C VAL A 303 13.43 -22.20 -17.20
N THR A 304 13.49 -22.17 -15.87
CA THR A 304 13.63 -23.35 -15.01
C THR A 304 12.49 -23.40 -13.98
N ALA A 305 12.37 -24.52 -13.26
CA ALA A 305 11.34 -24.65 -12.22
C ALA A 305 11.51 -23.65 -11.07
N ALA A 306 12.73 -23.13 -10.85
CA ALA A 306 13.01 -22.10 -9.85
C ALA A 306 12.49 -20.70 -10.23
N ASP A 307 12.12 -20.50 -11.50
CA ASP A 307 11.49 -19.27 -11.99
C ASP A 307 9.97 -19.27 -11.76
N PHE A 308 9.45 -20.24 -11.00
CA PHE A 308 8.05 -20.33 -10.60
C PHE A 308 7.95 -20.64 -9.12
N GLU A 309 6.99 -20.02 -8.45
CA GLU A 309 6.61 -20.37 -7.09
C GLU A 309 5.12 -20.70 -7.03
N LEU A 310 4.80 -21.65 -6.16
CA LEU A 310 3.43 -21.96 -5.79
C LEU A 310 3.07 -21.22 -4.51
N PHE A 311 1.79 -20.88 -4.37
CA PHE A 311 1.25 -20.32 -3.13
C PHE A 311 1.88 -18.97 -2.73
N ALA A 312 2.33 -18.20 -3.72
CA ALA A 312 2.73 -16.82 -3.50
C ALA A 312 1.48 -15.93 -3.37
N THR A 313 1.54 -14.95 -2.49
CA THR A 313 0.53 -13.90 -2.36
C THR A 313 1.20 -12.55 -2.12
N PRO A 314 0.70 -11.45 -2.72
CA PRO A 314 1.06 -10.13 -2.26
C PRO A 314 0.59 -9.93 -0.82
N ILE A 315 1.43 -9.26 -0.03
CA ILE A 315 1.15 -8.87 1.34
C ILE A 315 1.41 -7.37 1.52
N ILE A 316 0.65 -6.75 2.41
CA ILE A 316 0.74 -5.31 2.69
C ILE A 316 0.79 -5.04 4.19
N ASN A 317 1.66 -4.12 4.61
CA ASN A 317 1.76 -3.62 5.98
C ASN A 317 0.60 -2.67 6.27
N LEU A 318 -0.62 -3.20 6.27
CA LEU A 318 -1.84 -2.45 6.49
C LEU A 318 -2.83 -3.33 7.23
N PHE A 319 -3.23 -2.88 8.42
CA PHE A 319 -4.11 -3.65 9.30
C PHE A 319 -5.01 -2.71 10.09
N GLU A 320 -6.19 -3.21 10.43
CA GLU A 320 -7.14 -2.49 11.28
C GLU A 320 -6.75 -2.59 12.76
N ARG A 321 -6.83 -1.46 13.46
CA ARG A 321 -6.49 -1.35 14.87
C ARG A 321 -7.38 -0.31 15.57
N GLU A 322 -7.85 -0.69 16.76
CA GLU A 322 -8.49 0.22 17.70
C GLU A 322 -7.44 1.17 18.29
N CYS A 323 -7.66 2.47 18.13
CA CYS A 323 -6.76 3.51 18.60
C CYS A 323 -7.00 3.78 20.09
N ASN A 324 -6.09 4.50 20.75
CA ASN A 324 -6.38 4.95 22.10
C ASN A 324 -7.50 5.98 22.10
N VAL A 325 -8.43 5.82 23.04
CA VAL A 325 -9.48 6.80 23.31
C VAL A 325 -8.89 8.20 23.46
N ILE A 326 -9.51 9.14 22.76
CA ILE A 326 -9.12 10.55 22.77
C ILE A 326 -10.03 11.28 23.73
N GLU A 327 -9.46 11.82 24.81
CA GLU A 327 -10.16 12.79 25.65
C GLU A 327 -10.07 14.17 24.99
N ILE A 328 -11.22 14.82 24.81
CA ILE A 328 -11.30 16.12 24.14
C ILE A 328 -10.88 17.22 25.12
N ASP A 329 -9.75 17.87 24.81
CA ASP A 329 -9.38 19.14 25.43
C ASP A 329 -10.08 20.30 24.69
N PRO A 330 -11.07 20.99 25.29
CA PRO A 330 -11.80 22.08 24.63
C PRO A 330 -10.94 23.31 24.34
N ARG A 331 -9.72 23.39 24.91
CA ARG A 331 -8.76 24.47 24.64
C ARG A 331 -7.99 24.23 23.34
N ARG A 332 -8.05 23.01 22.79
CA ARG A 332 -7.39 22.61 21.55
C ARG A 332 -8.41 22.44 20.44
N THR A 333 -8.11 23.02 19.29
CA THR A 333 -8.94 22.86 18.08
C THR A 333 -8.80 21.47 17.44
N ARG A 334 -7.75 20.73 17.81
CA ARG A 334 -7.42 19.41 17.25
C ARG A 334 -6.77 18.55 18.33
N GLN A 335 -7.09 17.27 18.31
CA GLN A 335 -6.51 16.26 19.19
C GLN A 335 -5.54 15.38 18.40
N VAL A 336 -4.46 14.91 19.03
CA VAL A 336 -3.53 13.96 18.39
C VAL A 336 -4.17 12.58 18.41
N LEU A 337 -4.20 11.90 17.27
CA LEU A 337 -4.66 10.53 17.15
C LEU A 337 -3.46 9.58 17.23
N HIS A 338 -3.45 8.72 18.24
CA HIS A 338 -2.45 7.67 18.41
C HIS A 338 -3.08 6.29 18.23
N ALA A 339 -2.53 5.49 17.32
CA ALA A 339 -2.83 4.06 17.24
C ALA A 339 -2.42 3.31 18.52
N ASP A 340 -1.30 3.72 19.11
CA ASP A 340 -0.87 3.31 20.45
C ASP A 340 0.02 4.42 21.06
N ARG A 341 -0.43 5.04 22.15
CA ARG A 341 0.24 6.15 22.83
C ARG A 341 1.51 5.70 23.53
N THR A 342 1.59 4.44 23.97
CA THR A 342 2.80 3.86 24.58
C THR A 342 3.87 3.57 23.54
N ARG A 343 3.46 3.41 22.27
CA ARG A 343 4.32 3.05 21.13
C ARG A 343 4.05 3.97 19.94
N ALA A 344 3.96 5.29 20.19
CA ALA A 344 3.56 6.27 19.17
C ALA A 344 4.52 6.37 17.97
N ARG A 345 5.75 5.83 18.11
CA ARG A 345 6.74 5.76 17.03
C ARG A 345 6.55 4.54 16.13
N ASP A 346 5.93 3.47 16.63
CA ASP A 346 5.88 2.16 15.97
C ASP A 346 4.69 2.00 15.03
N PHE A 347 3.73 2.91 15.11
CA PHE A 347 2.52 2.89 14.29
C PHE A 347 2.31 4.23 13.62
N GLU A 348 1.78 4.17 12.41
CA GLU A 348 1.30 5.34 11.69
C GLU A 348 -0.14 5.09 11.24
N ILE A 349 -1.00 6.07 11.50
CA ILE A 349 -2.38 6.04 11.02
C ILE A 349 -2.33 6.17 9.50
N PHE A 350 -2.80 5.15 8.79
CA PHE A 350 -2.99 5.21 7.33
C PHE A 350 -4.30 5.93 7.01
N ARG A 351 -5.40 5.50 7.65
CA ARG A 351 -6.73 6.09 7.45
C ARG A 351 -7.63 5.80 8.64
N VAL A 352 -8.43 6.77 9.05
CA VAL A 352 -9.51 6.58 10.03
C VAL A 352 -10.70 5.91 9.35
N THR A 353 -11.18 4.79 9.89
CA THR A 353 -12.30 4.01 9.34
C THR A 353 -13.59 4.22 10.12
N ARG A 354 -13.50 4.45 11.44
CA ARG A 354 -14.65 4.70 12.31
C ARG A 354 -14.30 5.70 13.39
N VAL A 355 -15.22 6.61 13.69
CA VAL A 355 -15.15 7.52 14.84
C VAL A 355 -16.50 7.48 15.55
N GLU A 356 -16.47 7.26 16.85
CA GLU A 356 -17.65 7.19 17.71
C GLU A 356 -17.48 8.04 18.96
N ASP A 357 -18.59 8.58 19.47
CA ASP A 357 -18.68 9.10 20.84
C ASP A 357 -18.61 7.91 21.80
N ALA A 358 -17.52 7.82 22.57
CA ALA A 358 -17.30 6.72 23.51
C ALA A 358 -18.29 6.72 24.68
N ASP A 359 -19.09 7.78 24.85
CA ASP A 359 -20.09 7.90 25.90
C ASP A 359 -21.54 7.69 25.40
N ALA A 360 -21.73 7.34 24.11
CA ALA A 360 -23.03 7.11 23.49
C ALA A 360 -23.11 5.69 22.89
N GLU A 361 -24.33 5.23 22.60
CA GLU A 361 -24.58 3.90 22.02
C GLU A 361 -25.44 3.98 20.75
N GLY A 362 -25.38 2.94 19.94
CA GLY A 362 -26.18 2.82 18.72
C GLY A 362 -25.81 3.83 17.64
N SER A 363 -26.77 4.17 16.78
CA SER A 363 -26.55 5.08 15.65
C SER A 363 -26.20 6.53 16.07
N GLU A 364 -26.49 6.90 17.31
CA GLU A 364 -26.12 8.21 17.87
C GLU A 364 -24.67 8.28 18.32
N ALA A 365 -23.97 7.15 18.47
CA ALA A 365 -22.53 7.15 18.75
C ALA A 365 -21.71 7.53 17.53
N VAL A 366 -22.18 7.17 16.33
CA VAL A 366 -21.41 7.37 15.09
C VAL A 366 -21.22 8.86 14.78
N ILE A 367 -19.96 9.24 14.57
CA ILE A 367 -19.57 10.58 14.15
C ILE A 367 -19.06 10.48 12.70
N PRO A 368 -19.82 10.95 11.70
CA PRO A 368 -19.40 10.89 10.31
C PRO A 368 -18.27 11.89 9.99
N GLU A 369 -17.53 11.60 8.93
CA GLU A 369 -16.54 12.52 8.37
C GLU A 369 -17.23 13.75 7.75
N LEU A 370 -16.63 14.93 7.94
CA LEU A 370 -17.12 16.25 7.54
C LEU A 370 -17.47 16.36 6.05
N PHE A 371 -16.83 15.59 5.18
CA PHE A 371 -17.09 15.64 3.73
C PHE A 371 -17.72 14.35 3.18
N SER A 372 -18.33 13.53 4.04
CA SER A 372 -18.97 12.27 3.62
C SER A 372 -20.43 12.45 3.17
N LEU A 373 -20.94 11.49 2.38
CA LEU A 373 -22.35 11.35 1.99
C LEU A 373 -23.16 10.83 3.19
N GLY A 374 -23.24 11.62 4.26
CA GLY A 374 -23.84 11.18 5.52
C GLY A 374 -23.83 12.21 6.65
N GLN A 375 -23.33 13.43 6.40
CA GLN A 375 -23.16 14.50 7.40
C GLN A 375 -24.41 14.83 8.23
N ASN A 376 -25.61 14.51 7.71
CA ASN A 376 -26.90 14.77 8.38
C ASN A 376 -27.44 13.58 9.19
N ARG A 377 -26.65 12.52 9.39
CA ARG A 377 -27.04 11.33 10.16
C ARG A 377 -26.26 11.26 11.48
N GLY A 378 -26.93 10.87 12.56
CA GLY A 378 -26.29 10.57 13.84
C GLY A 378 -26.21 11.74 14.82
N SER A 379 -25.08 11.85 15.53
CA SER A 379 -24.85 12.69 16.71
C SER A 379 -24.80 14.20 16.48
N GLY A 380 -25.03 14.71 15.26
CA GLY A 380 -24.86 16.13 14.92
C GLY A 380 -23.43 16.66 15.01
N TRP A 381 -22.47 15.79 15.34
CA TRP A 381 -21.04 16.04 15.27
C TRP A 381 -20.48 15.47 13.97
N VAL A 382 -19.44 16.13 13.46
CA VAL A 382 -18.66 15.62 12.34
C VAL A 382 -17.18 15.72 12.68
N TYR A 383 -16.37 14.81 12.13
CA TYR A 383 -14.92 14.86 12.29
C TYR A 383 -14.20 15.22 10.98
N SER A 384 -13.01 15.79 11.10
CA SER A 384 -12.05 15.88 10.01
C SER A 384 -10.66 15.49 10.49
N THR A 385 -9.86 14.91 9.60
CA THR A 385 -8.47 14.55 9.90
C THR A 385 -7.50 15.49 9.23
N GLU A 386 -6.40 15.82 9.91
CA GLU A 386 -5.28 16.55 9.35
C GLU A 386 -4.00 15.76 9.55
N ARG A 387 -3.27 15.53 8.47
CA ARG A 387 -1.97 14.85 8.48
C ARG A 387 -0.85 15.88 8.44
N ARG A 388 0.13 15.76 9.34
CA ARG A 388 1.30 16.64 9.39
C ARG A 388 2.59 15.82 9.50
N PRO A 389 3.69 16.28 8.91
CA PRO A 389 5.01 15.70 9.16
C PRO A 389 5.28 15.61 10.65
N ARG A 390 5.70 14.42 11.11
CA ARG A 390 6.06 14.19 12.50
C ARG A 390 7.19 15.13 12.90
N ARG A 391 7.11 15.68 14.10
CA ARG A 391 8.22 16.43 14.68
C ARG A 391 9.22 15.46 15.32
N ALA A 392 10.51 15.69 15.05
CA ALA A 392 11.57 15.01 15.78
C ALA A 392 11.43 15.26 17.29
N THR A 393 11.64 14.21 18.06
CA THR A 393 11.67 14.26 19.53
C THR A 393 12.89 15.06 20.01
N GLU A 394 12.91 15.45 21.28
CA GLU A 394 14.05 16.20 21.83
C GLU A 394 15.36 15.43 21.73
N ASP A 395 15.32 14.11 21.95
CA ASP A 395 16.48 13.23 21.83
C ASP A 395 16.96 13.12 20.37
N GLU A 396 16.04 12.90 19.41
CA GLU A 396 16.39 12.87 17.98
C GLU A 396 16.99 14.21 17.51
N ARG A 397 16.53 15.34 18.07
CA ARG A 397 17.08 16.67 17.77
C ARG A 397 18.44 16.89 18.41
N ARG A 398 18.65 16.35 19.61
CA ARG A 398 19.92 16.43 20.35
C ARG A 398 21.00 15.60 19.67
N ASP A 399 20.66 14.37 19.30
CA ASP A 399 21.59 13.41 18.73
C ASP A 399 21.71 13.56 17.21
N GLY A 400 20.78 14.29 16.58
CA GLY A 400 20.74 14.50 15.13
C GLY A 400 20.40 13.23 14.34
N LEU A 401 19.92 12.18 15.01
CA LEU A 401 19.70 10.85 14.45
C LEU A 401 18.24 10.42 14.66
N THR A 402 17.58 10.05 13.57
CA THR A 402 16.26 9.38 13.59
C THR A 402 16.45 7.87 13.43
N ARG A 403 15.44 7.08 13.84
CA ARG A 403 15.50 5.60 13.74
C ARG A 403 15.73 5.13 12.30
N THR A 404 15.09 5.78 11.33
CA THR A 404 15.31 5.62 9.89
C THR A 404 15.21 6.98 9.18
N SER A 405 15.45 7.01 7.87
CA SER A 405 15.19 8.19 7.03
C SER A 405 13.70 8.50 6.87
N TYR A 406 12.81 7.56 7.20
CA TYR A 406 11.37 7.75 7.15
C TYR A 406 10.87 8.32 8.48
N THR A 407 10.49 9.60 8.48
CA THR A 407 10.01 10.29 9.67
C THR A 407 8.56 9.96 10.02
N GLY A 408 7.75 9.66 8.99
CA GLY A 408 6.30 9.45 9.07
C GLY A 408 5.51 10.73 9.36
N ASP A 409 4.18 10.58 9.35
CA ASP A 409 3.24 11.64 9.69
C ASP A 409 2.55 11.38 11.04
N ASP A 410 2.16 12.48 11.70
CA ASP A 410 1.21 12.48 12.80
C ASP A 410 -0.17 12.89 12.28
N VAL A 411 -1.21 12.18 12.72
CA VAL A 411 -2.60 12.47 12.36
C VAL A 411 -3.30 13.14 13.53
N PHE A 412 -4.02 14.20 13.21
CA PHE A 412 -4.83 14.97 14.15
C PHE A 412 -6.30 14.83 13.77
N ILE A 413 -7.17 14.74 14.76
CA ILE A 413 -8.61 14.76 14.57
C ILE A 413 -9.20 16.05 15.12
N ALA A 414 -10.08 16.67 14.36
CA ALA A 414 -10.90 17.80 14.76
C ALA A 414 -12.36 17.35 14.77
N VAL A 415 -13.12 17.81 15.75
CA VAL A 415 -14.57 17.62 15.80
C VAL A 415 -15.24 18.98 15.69
N SER A 416 -16.33 19.03 14.95
CA SER A 416 -17.07 20.27 14.70
C SER A 416 -18.56 19.98 14.57
N ARG A 417 -19.35 21.05 14.50
CA ARG A 417 -20.80 20.97 14.32
C ARG A 417 -21.17 21.76 13.07
N PRO A 418 -21.78 21.12 12.05
CA PRO A 418 -22.31 21.84 10.90
C PRO A 418 -23.38 22.84 11.35
N ALA A 419 -23.42 24.00 10.68
CA ALA A 419 -24.43 25.03 10.95
C ALA A 419 -25.85 24.46 10.80
N GLY A 420 -26.73 24.75 11.77
CA GLY A 420 -28.11 24.23 11.77
C GLY A 420 -28.29 22.83 12.37
N SER A 421 -27.21 22.17 12.81
CA SER A 421 -27.32 20.86 13.51
C SER A 421 -27.93 21.03 14.90
N PRO A 422 -28.86 20.14 15.32
CA PRO A 422 -29.54 20.24 16.62
C PRO A 422 -28.56 20.25 17.79
N ALA A 423 -28.97 20.88 18.90
CA ALA A 423 -28.22 20.92 20.14
C ALA A 423 -28.09 19.51 20.74
N ASN A 424 -26.90 18.92 20.61
CA ASN A 424 -26.59 17.59 21.13
C ASN A 424 -25.67 17.65 22.36
N ARG A 425 -25.59 16.48 23.03
CA ARG A 425 -24.75 16.24 24.19
C ARG A 425 -23.30 16.72 23.95
N PRO A 426 -22.63 17.29 24.98
CA PRO A 426 -21.22 17.62 24.88
C PRO A 426 -20.39 16.37 24.65
N LEU A 427 -19.59 16.39 23.60
CA LEU A 427 -18.66 15.32 23.25
C LEU A 427 -17.43 15.39 24.16
N LYS A 428 -17.09 14.29 24.84
CA LYS A 428 -15.97 14.25 25.79
C LYS A 428 -14.86 13.31 25.35
N ARG A 429 -15.23 12.17 24.78
CA ARG A 429 -14.29 11.10 24.44
C ARG A 429 -14.62 10.54 23.07
N LEU A 430 -13.58 10.27 22.28
CA LEU A 430 -13.69 9.64 20.97
C LEU A 430 -13.10 8.24 21.04
N ASP A 431 -13.88 7.27 20.58
CA ASP A 431 -13.38 5.97 20.15
C ASP A 431 -13.10 6.01 18.64
N VAL A 432 -11.97 5.44 18.23
CA VAL A 432 -11.48 5.55 16.86
C VAL A 432 -10.93 4.22 16.38
N MET A 433 -11.47 3.72 15.28
CA MET A 433 -10.90 2.62 14.51
C MET A 433 -10.13 3.19 13.32
N ALA A 434 -8.93 2.65 13.07
CA ALA A 434 -8.12 3.08 11.94
C ALA A 434 -7.38 1.92 11.28
N LEU A 435 -7.16 2.05 9.98
CA LEU A 435 -6.11 1.34 9.28
C LEU A 435 -4.76 1.95 9.66
N CYS A 436 -3.82 1.10 10.04
CA CYS A 436 -2.49 1.47 10.50
C CYS A 436 -1.42 0.74 9.70
N THR A 437 -0.23 1.34 9.64
CA THR A 437 1.03 0.69 9.25
C THR A 437 1.96 0.67 10.46
N ASN A 438 3.04 -0.11 10.38
CA ASN A 438 4.11 -0.13 11.38
C ASN A 438 5.18 0.96 11.14
N ARG A 439 4.81 2.04 10.44
CA ARG A 439 5.70 3.16 10.08
C ARG A 439 7.02 2.62 9.48
N ASP A 440 8.14 2.95 10.11
CA ASP A 440 9.50 2.65 9.68
C ASP A 440 10.01 1.29 10.17
N LEU A 441 9.25 0.55 10.98
CA LEU A 441 9.65 -0.77 11.43
C LEU A 441 9.80 -1.75 10.26
N ALA A 442 8.98 -1.59 9.22
CA ALA A 442 9.07 -2.42 8.01
C ALA A 442 10.33 -2.14 7.17
N ILE A 443 11.05 -1.05 7.42
CA ILE A 443 12.32 -0.71 6.75
C ILE A 443 13.50 -1.40 7.43
N LEU A 444 13.33 -1.83 8.68
CA LEU A 444 14.41 -2.42 9.48
C LEU A 444 14.65 -3.90 9.17
N ASP A 445 13.78 -4.54 8.37
CA ASP A 445 13.92 -5.93 7.94
C ASP A 445 13.45 -6.10 6.50
N ASP A 446 14.40 -6.30 5.59
CA ASP A 446 14.13 -6.52 4.17
C ASP A 446 13.64 -7.94 3.87
N THR A 447 13.88 -8.92 4.76
CA THR A 447 13.54 -10.34 4.53
C THR A 447 12.90 -10.99 5.77
N PRO A 448 11.78 -10.44 6.28
CA PRO A 448 11.17 -10.93 7.50
C PRO A 448 10.61 -12.34 7.31
N THR A 449 10.94 -13.22 8.25
CA THR A 449 10.19 -14.47 8.41
C THR A 449 8.88 -14.14 9.12
N LEU A 450 7.77 -14.35 8.41
CA LEU A 450 6.43 -14.08 8.92
C LEU A 450 5.78 -15.37 9.43
N THR A 451 5.00 -15.21 10.50
CA THR A 451 4.14 -16.26 11.06
C THR A 451 2.69 -15.82 11.03
N LEU A 452 1.76 -16.76 10.93
CA LEU A 452 0.34 -16.45 11.07
C LEU A 452 0.08 -15.91 12.49
N GLU A 453 -0.62 -14.79 12.58
CA GLU A 453 -1.19 -14.27 13.84
C GLU A 453 -2.45 -15.07 14.19
#